data_AF-A0A7C7V5X4-F1
#
_entry.id   AF-A0A7C7V5X4-F1
#
_cell.length_a   1.000
_cell.length_b   1.000
_cell.length_c   1.000
_cell.angle_alpha   90.00
_cell.angle_beta   90.00
_cell.angle_gamma   90.00
#
_symmetry.space_group_name_H-M   'P 1'
#
loop_
_entity.id
_entity.type
_entity.pdbx_description
1 polymer ?
#
loop_
_entity_poly.entity_id
_entity_poly.type
_entity_poly.pdbx_seq_one_letter_code
_entity_poly.pdbx_strand_id
1 'polypeptide(L)'
;MAGHSHWAGIKHKKALVDAKRGKLWGKLSKAIIVAARMGGGDPAANARLRAAIEDAKAVSMPKENIIRAIKRGTGELEGGNLETLSYEGYGPGGVAVLCEVL
;
A
#
# COMPACT_ATOMS: atom_id res chain seq x y z
N MET A 1 14.54 7.89 35.65
CA MET A 1 14.13 9.07 34.85
C MET A 1 15.07 9.23 33.67
N ALA A 2 14.58 9.15 32.43
CA ALA A 2 15.38 9.38 31.22
C ALA A 2 15.51 10.89 30.95
N GLY A 3 16.31 11.60 31.77
CA GLY A 3 16.44 13.07 31.73
C GLY A 3 17.21 13.61 30.52
N HIS A 4 18.06 12.79 29.88
CA HIS A 4 18.92 13.23 28.76
C HIS A 4 18.70 12.46 27.44
N SER A 5 17.89 11.39 27.44
CA SER A 5 17.67 10.49 26.30
C SER A 5 16.20 10.38 25.86
N HIS A 6 15.32 11.22 26.42
CA HIS A 6 13.89 11.24 26.10
C HIS A 6 13.64 11.41 24.59
N TRP A 7 14.36 12.33 23.96
CA TRP A 7 14.30 12.54 22.51
C TRP A 7 14.78 11.31 21.72
N ALA A 8 15.87 10.67 22.15
CA ALA A 8 16.41 9.49 21.45
C ALA A 8 15.42 8.33 21.46
N GLY A 9 14.77 8.08 22.60
CA GLY A 9 13.71 7.08 22.71
C GLY A 9 12.50 7.37 21.82
N ILE A 10 12.05 8.63 21.76
CA ILE A 10 10.96 9.06 20.87
C ILE A 10 11.36 8.88 19.40
N LYS A 11 12.60 9.27 19.04
CA LYS A 11 13.13 9.12 17.67
C LYS A 11 13.08 7.68 17.20
N HIS A 12 13.56 6.73 18.00
CA HIS A 12 13.56 5.31 17.62
C HIS A 12 12.14 4.74 17.47
N LYS A 13 11.24 5.06 18.41
CA LYS A 13 9.83 4.63 18.32
C LYS A 13 9.14 5.20 17.09
N LYS A 14 9.32 6.50 16.83
CA LYS A 14 8.77 7.18 15.66
C LYS A 14 9.31 6.58 14.35
N ALA A 15 10.62 6.36 14.25
CA ALA A 15 11.24 5.77 13.07
C ALA A 15 10.67 4.38 12.72
N LEU A 16 10.41 3.54 13.73
CA LEU A 16 9.79 2.22 13.51
C LEU A 16 8.33 2.33 13.01
N VAL A 17 7.56 3.26 13.56
CA VAL A 17 6.17 3.51 13.14
C VAL A 17 6.13 4.06 11.72
N ASP A 18 7.00 5.04 11.41
CA ASP A 18 7.10 5.65 10.08
C ASP A 18 7.54 4.61 9.04
N ALA A 19 8.48 3.73 9.37
CA ALA A 19 8.90 2.64 8.48
C ALA A 19 7.77 1.64 8.20
N LYS A 20 6.97 1.27 9.21
CA LYS A 20 5.79 0.41 9.04
C LYS A 20 4.73 1.10 8.16
N ARG A 21 4.49 2.39 8.39
CA ARG A 21 3.54 3.18 7.61
C ARG A 21 3.98 3.33 6.15
N GLY A 22 5.25 3.59 5.89
CA GLY A 22 5.80 3.66 4.54
C GLY A 22 5.62 2.36 3.75
N LYS A 23 5.85 1.20 4.39
CA LYS A 23 5.58 -0.12 3.77
C LYS A 23 4.09 -0.29 3.44
N LEU A 24 3.20 0.11 4.35
CA LEU A 24 1.76 0.04 4.14
C LEU A 24 1.31 0.93 2.98
N TRP A 25 1.82 2.17 2.91
CA TRP A 25 1.57 3.08 1.80
C TRP A 25 2.04 2.52 0.46
N GLY A 26 3.20 1.85 0.42
CA GLY A 26 3.67 1.16 -0.77
C GLY A 26 2.67 0.10 -1.27
N LYS A 27 2.14 -0.72 -0.36
CA LYS A 27 1.14 -1.75 -0.70
C LYS A 27 -0.16 -1.14 -1.24
N LEU A 28 -0.68 -0.12 -0.57
CA LEU A 28 -1.92 0.57 -0.98
C LEU A 28 -1.75 1.30 -2.32
N SER A 29 -0.58 1.88 -2.58
CA SER A 29 -0.28 2.49 -3.88
C SER A 29 -0.35 1.46 -5.02
N LYS A 30 0.21 0.27 -4.84
CA LYS A 30 0.10 -0.83 -5.82
C LYS A 30 -1.36 -1.27 -6.02
N ALA A 31 -2.12 -1.41 -4.94
CA ALA A 31 -3.53 -1.77 -5.01
C ALA A 31 -4.36 -0.75 -5.82
N ILE A 32 -4.11 0.55 -5.62
CA ILE A 32 -4.74 1.63 -6.39
C ILE A 32 -4.35 1.56 -7.88
N ILE A 33 -3.07 1.33 -8.19
CA ILE A 33 -2.59 1.23 -9.58
C ILE A 33 -3.28 0.08 -10.31
N VAL A 34 -3.35 -1.10 -9.70
CA VAL A 34 -3.98 -2.28 -10.30
C VAL A 34 -5.49 -2.08 -10.44
N ALA A 35 -6.16 -1.52 -9.44
CA ALA A 35 -7.58 -1.21 -9.51
C ALA A 35 -7.89 -0.21 -10.65
N ALA A 36 -7.10 0.85 -10.77
CA ALA A 36 -7.24 1.84 -11.83
C ALA A 36 -6.94 1.28 -13.23
N ARG A 37 -5.99 0.34 -13.34
CA ARG A 37 -5.69 -0.37 -14.59
C ARG A 37 -6.83 -1.28 -15.04
N MET A 38 -7.47 -1.99 -14.11
CA MET A 38 -8.53 -2.95 -14.43
C MET A 38 -9.87 -2.29 -14.76
N GLY A 39 -10.22 -1.19 -14.09
CA GLY A 39 -11.57 -0.60 -14.15
C GLY A 39 -11.60 0.89 -14.49
N GLY A 40 -10.47 1.46 -14.92
CA GLY A 40 -10.36 2.89 -15.20
C GLY A 40 -10.15 3.74 -13.94
N GLY A 41 -9.77 5.00 -14.16
CA GLY A 41 -9.37 5.94 -13.11
C GLY A 41 -10.49 6.67 -12.39
N ASP A 42 -11.75 6.38 -12.71
CA ASP A 42 -12.92 7.01 -12.08
C ASP A 42 -13.41 6.18 -10.87
N PRO A 43 -13.30 6.70 -9.62
CA PRO A 43 -13.80 6.01 -8.42
C PRO A 43 -15.32 5.85 -8.36
N ALA A 44 -16.10 6.62 -9.13
CA ALA A 44 -17.55 6.47 -9.20
C ALA A 44 -17.95 5.23 -10.01
N ALA A 45 -17.26 5.00 -11.13
CA ALA A 45 -17.46 3.85 -12.01
C ALA A 45 -16.73 2.57 -11.54
N ASN A 46 -15.72 2.68 -10.68
CA ASN A 46 -14.88 1.57 -10.24
C ASN A 46 -14.93 1.34 -8.72
N ALA A 47 -15.77 0.40 -8.29
CA ALA A 47 -15.94 0.07 -6.87
C ALA A 47 -14.64 -0.43 -6.19
N ARG A 48 -13.78 -1.14 -6.92
CA ARG A 48 -12.49 -1.63 -6.42
C ARG A 48 -11.52 -0.47 -6.16
N LEU A 49 -11.51 0.52 -7.06
CA LEU A 49 -10.72 1.74 -6.88
C LEU A 49 -11.25 2.57 -5.69
N ARG A 50 -12.56 2.69 -5.53
CA ARG A 50 -13.16 3.38 -4.38
C ARG A 50 -12.73 2.77 -3.05
N ALA A 51 -12.84 1.44 -2.91
CA ALA A 51 -12.41 0.74 -1.70
C ALA A 51 -10.91 0.97 -1.42
N ALA A 52 -10.05 0.84 -2.43
CA ALA A 52 -8.60 1.07 -2.27
C ALA A 52 -8.27 2.52 -1.85
N ILE A 53 -9.04 3.51 -2.32
CA ILE A 53 -8.90 4.92 -1.91
C ILE A 53 -9.36 5.12 -0.46
N GLU A 54 -10.44 4.48 -0.04
CA GLU A 54 -10.92 4.53 1.34
C GLU A 54 -9.90 3.94 2.31
N ASP A 55 -9.34 2.77 1.98
CA ASP A 55 -8.26 2.14 2.76
C ASP A 55 -7.01 3.04 2.85
N ALA A 56 -6.63 3.70 1.75
CA ALA A 56 -5.53 4.66 1.72
C ALA A 56 -5.80 5.89 2.61
N LYS A 57 -7.03 6.41 2.60
CA LYS A 57 -7.43 7.53 3.48
C LYS A 57 -7.45 7.10 4.96
N ALA A 58 -7.90 5.89 5.27
CA ALA A 58 -7.94 5.35 6.63
C ALA A 58 -6.55 5.33 7.30
N VAL A 59 -5.48 5.17 6.51
CA VAL A 59 -4.09 5.18 6.99
C VAL A 59 -3.38 6.52 6.79
N SER A 60 -4.14 7.59 6.57
CA SER A 60 -3.64 8.96 6.35
C SER A 60 -2.63 9.06 5.21
N MET A 61 -2.82 8.31 4.12
CA MET A 61 -2.01 8.50 2.92
C MET A 61 -2.28 9.90 2.32
N PRO A 62 -1.23 10.67 1.97
CA PRO A 62 -1.38 11.96 1.29
C PRO A 62 -2.19 11.84 -0.02
N LYS A 63 -3.04 12.84 -0.29
CA LYS A 63 -3.92 12.85 -1.46
C LYS A 63 -3.13 12.84 -2.77
N GLU A 64 -1.98 13.51 -2.81
CA GLU A 64 -1.07 13.55 -3.95
C GLU A 64 -0.57 12.15 -4.33
N ASN A 65 -0.30 11.29 -3.33
CA ASN A 65 0.15 9.92 -3.57
C ASN A 65 -0.96 9.06 -4.18
N ILE A 66 -2.20 9.25 -3.73
CA ILE A 66 -3.38 8.58 -4.28
C ILE A 66 -3.58 8.97 -5.75
N ILE A 67 -3.58 10.28 -6.05
CA ILE A 67 -3.74 10.79 -7.41
C ILE A 67 -2.60 10.27 -8.32
N ARG A 68 -1.35 10.28 -7.84
CA ARG A 68 -0.21 9.76 -8.59
C ARG A 68 -0.35 8.26 -8.89
N ALA A 69 -0.87 7.49 -7.93
CA ALA A 69 -1.12 6.06 -8.11
C ALA A 69 -2.22 5.81 -9.16
N ILE A 70 -3.30 6.59 -9.14
CA ILE A 70 -4.37 6.52 -10.15
C ILE A 70 -3.82 6.81 -11.54
N LYS A 71 -3.08 7.91 -11.70
CA LYS A 71 -2.47 8.30 -12.99
C LYS A 71 -1.51 7.26 -13.55
N ARG A 72 -0.78 6.56 -12.68
CA ARG A 72 0.09 5.45 -13.09
C ARG A 72 -0.72 4.22 -13.50
N GLY A 73 -1.88 3.98 -12.89
CA GLY A 73 -2.78 2.90 -13.27
C GLY A 73 -3.54 3.17 -14.58
N THR A 74 -3.89 4.43 -14.87
CA THR A 74 -4.56 4.83 -16.12
C THR A 74 -3.61 4.96 -17.32
N GLY A 75 -2.30 4.86 -17.10
CA GLY A 75 -1.28 4.98 -18.16
C GLY A 75 -0.88 6.42 -18.51
N GLU A 76 -1.36 7.42 -17.77
CA GLU A 76 -0.91 8.82 -17.91
C GLU A 76 0.54 9.01 -17.45
N LEU A 77 1.02 8.14 -16.56
CA LEU A 77 2.40 8.07 -16.11
C LEU A 77 2.97 6.71 -16.46
N GLU A 78 4.22 6.69 -16.93
CA GLU A 78 4.94 5.44 -17.20
C GLU A 78 4.95 4.57 -15.93
N GLY A 79 4.40 3.37 -16.07
CA GLY A 79 4.15 2.44 -14.98
C GLY A 79 4.38 1.01 -15.47
N GLY A 80 5.26 0.28 -14.76
CA GLY A 80 5.55 -1.11 -15.08
C GLY A 80 4.30 -2.00 -15.02
N ASN A 81 4.34 -3.14 -15.72
CA ASN A 81 3.29 -4.14 -15.65
C ASN A 81 3.24 -4.77 -14.25
N LEU A 82 2.25 -4.35 -13.46
CA LEU A 82 1.90 -4.99 -12.19
C LEU A 82 0.76 -5.96 -12.44
N GLU A 83 1.01 -7.23 -12.17
CA GLU A 83 0.04 -8.33 -12.33
C GLU A 83 -0.19 -8.99 -10.97
N THR A 84 -1.41 -9.47 -10.75
CA THR A 84 -1.74 -10.20 -9.51
C THR A 84 -1.36 -11.66 -9.67
N LEU A 85 -0.53 -12.17 -8.76
CA LEU A 85 -0.08 -13.56 -8.73
C LEU A 85 -0.36 -14.15 -7.35
N SER A 86 -0.87 -15.38 -7.31
CA SER A 86 -1.09 -16.14 -6.08
C SER A 86 -0.10 -17.30 -6.00
N TYR A 87 0.65 -17.36 -4.91
CA TYR A 87 1.50 -18.50 -4.58
C TYR A 87 0.86 -19.32 -3.47
N GLU A 88 0.85 -20.63 -3.66
CA GLU A 88 0.37 -21.60 -2.69
C GLU A 88 1.53 -22.49 -2.27
N GLY A 89 1.60 -22.83 -0.99
CA GLY A 89 2.65 -23.71 -0.48
C GLY A 89 2.41 -24.16 0.95
N TYR A 90 3.34 -24.96 1.46
CA TYR A 90 3.31 -25.48 2.82
C TYR A 90 4.53 -25.02 3.60
N GLY A 91 4.30 -24.50 4.81
CA GLY A 91 5.33 -24.12 5.75
C GLY A 91 5.74 -25.26 6.70
N PRO A 92 6.66 -24.98 7.65
CA PRO A 92 7.05 -25.94 8.68
C PRO A 92 5.83 -26.48 9.43
N GLY A 93 5.76 -27.81 9.61
CA GLY A 93 4.62 -28.46 10.25
C GLY A 93 3.37 -28.64 9.37
N GLY A 94 3.49 -28.47 8.05
CA GLY A 94 2.38 -28.71 7.11
C GLY A 94 1.34 -27.59 7.06
N VAL A 95 1.66 -26.39 7.57
CA VAL A 95 0.78 -25.23 7.54
C VAL A 95 0.61 -24.75 6.10
N ALA A 96 -0.62 -24.72 5.58
CA ALA A 96 -0.90 -24.16 4.27
C ALA A 96 -0.73 -22.63 4.27
N VAL A 97 -0.05 -22.11 3.25
CA VAL A 97 0.22 -20.68 3.07
C VAL A 97 -0.28 -20.24 1.71
N LEU A 98 -1.14 -19.24 1.70
CA LEU A 98 -1.55 -18.49 0.51
C LEU A 98 -0.87 -17.11 0.54
N CYS A 99 -0.12 -16.80 -0.51
CA CYS A 99 0.59 -15.54 -0.64
C CYS A 99 0.16 -14.83 -1.93
N GLU A 100 -0.56 -13.73 -1.76
CA GLU A 100 -0.94 -12.85 -2.87
C GLU A 100 0.13 -11.79 -3.11
N VAL A 101 0.55 -11.64 -4.37
CA VAL A 101 1.62 -10.75 -4.80
C VAL A 101 1.12 -9.83 -5.92
N LEU A 102 1.63 -8.59 -5.90
CA LEU A 102 1.36 -7.49 -6.83
C LEU A 102 2.65 -6.93 -7.43
#